data_AF-W1XV24-F1
#
_entry.id   AF-W1XV24-F1
#
_cell.length_a   1.000
_cell.length_b   1.000
_cell.length_c   1.000
_cell.angle_alpha   90.00
_cell.angle_beta   90.00
_cell.angle_gamma   90.00
#
_symmetry.space_group_name_H-M   'P 1'
#
loop_
_entity.id
_entity.type
_entity.pdbx_description
1 polymer ?
#
loop_
_entity_poly.entity_id
_entity_poly.type
_entity_poly.pdbx_seq_one_letter_code
_entity_poly.pdbx_strand_id
1 'polypeptide(L)'
;QFGTFEYTESAVAKVRYVDANTGKDIIPPKTIAGEVDGTVNIDKQLNNLKNLGYSYVGTDALKAPNYTETSGTPTLKLTNSSQTVIYKFKDVQ
;
A
#
# COMPACT_ATOMS: atom_id res chain seq x y z
N GLN A 1 -32.83 -8.92 5.26
CA GLN A 1 -32.23 -7.69 4.68
C GLN A 1 -31.29 -7.13 5.74
N PHE A 2 -30.01 -6.92 5.41
CA PHE A 2 -29.10 -6.18 6.28
C PHE A 2 -29.21 -4.68 5.92
N GLY A 3 -29.25 -3.81 6.93
CA GLY A 3 -29.20 -2.36 6.74
C GLY A 3 -27.79 -1.86 6.45
N THR A 4 -27.58 -0.54 6.50
CA THR A 4 -26.23 0.06 6.45
C THR A 4 -25.60 0.06 7.84
N PHE A 5 -24.31 -0.26 7.91
CA PHE A 5 -23.49 -0.12 9.12
C PHE A 5 -22.29 0.77 8.79
N GLU A 6 -22.23 1.93 9.42
CA GLU A 6 -21.14 2.89 9.25
C GLU A 6 -20.14 2.72 10.40
N TYR A 7 -18.86 2.66 10.06
CA TYR A 7 -17.77 2.56 11.02
C TYR A 7 -16.54 3.30 10.54
N THR A 8 -15.67 3.67 11.49
CA THR A 8 -14.34 4.21 11.21
C THR A 8 -13.32 3.08 11.28
N GLU A 9 -12.52 2.92 10.21
CA GLU A 9 -11.46 1.92 10.14
C GLU A 9 -10.36 2.16 11.19
N SER A 10 -9.90 1.09 11.83
CA SER A 10 -8.73 1.05 12.72
C SER A 10 -7.87 -0.17 12.37
N ALA A 11 -6.56 -0.12 12.66
CA ALA A 11 -5.62 -1.19 12.32
C ALA A 11 -5.64 -1.56 10.82
N VAL A 12 -5.52 -0.53 9.98
CA VAL A 12 -5.58 -0.66 8.52
C VAL A 12 -4.34 -0.09 7.84
N ALA A 13 -3.81 -0.85 6.89
CA ALA A 13 -2.82 -0.41 5.92
C ALA A 13 -3.48 -0.11 4.57
N LYS A 14 -3.29 1.10 4.06
CA LYS A 14 -3.69 1.50 2.70
C LYS A 14 -2.44 1.51 1.82
N VAL A 15 -2.44 0.69 0.79
CA VAL A 15 -1.33 0.55 -0.17
C VAL A 15 -1.77 1.14 -1.51
N ARG A 16 -1.00 2.11 -2.01
CA ARG A 16 -1.25 2.74 -3.32
C ARG A 16 -0.13 2.44 -4.29
N TYR A 17 -0.47 2.38 -5.56
CA TYR A 17 0.43 2.11 -6.66
C TYR A 17 0.32 3.26 -7.64
N VAL A 18 1.25 4.22 -7.57
CA VAL A 18 1.10 5.51 -8.25
C VAL A 18 2.14 5.69 -9.34
N ASP A 19 1.73 6.36 -10.41
CA ASP A 19 2.64 6.88 -11.41
C ASP A 19 3.42 8.06 -10.79
N ALA A 20 4.75 8.00 -10.88
CA ALA A 20 5.67 8.91 -10.23
C ALA A 20 5.65 10.32 -10.84
N ASN A 21 5.22 10.46 -12.08
CA ASN A 21 5.16 11.75 -12.77
C ASN A 21 3.83 12.48 -12.49
N THR A 22 2.72 11.73 -12.46
CA THR A 22 1.37 12.29 -12.38
C THR A 22 0.75 12.18 -10.99
N GLY A 23 1.26 11.30 -10.13
CA GLY A 23 0.71 11.00 -8.80
C GLY A 23 -0.63 10.24 -8.82
N LYS A 24 -1.10 9.83 -10.00
CA LYS A 24 -2.36 9.07 -10.16
C LYS A 24 -2.14 7.59 -9.84
N ASP A 25 -3.17 6.95 -9.31
CA ASP A 25 -3.17 5.51 -9.12
C ASP A 25 -3.18 4.80 -10.49
N ILE A 26 -2.24 3.86 -10.68
CA ILE A 26 -2.12 3.02 -11.89
C ILE A 26 -3.12 1.86 -11.81
N ILE A 27 -3.26 1.27 -10.62
CA ILE A 27 -4.22 0.23 -10.29
C ILE A 27 -4.96 0.62 -9.00
N PRO A 28 -6.15 0.04 -8.72
CA PRO A 28 -6.89 0.35 -7.51
C PRO A 28 -6.05 0.17 -6.23
N PRO A 29 -6.14 1.09 -5.25
CA PRO A 29 -5.51 0.92 -3.96
C PRO A 29 -5.98 -0.34 -3.24
N LYS A 30 -5.12 -0.89 -2.39
CA LYS A 30 -5.42 -2.06 -1.56
C LYS A 30 -5.52 -1.67 -0.10
N THR A 31 -6.57 -2.16 0.56
CA THR A 31 -6.76 -2.04 2.01
C THR A 31 -6.48 -3.39 2.66
N ILE A 32 -5.64 -3.41 3.69
CA ILE A 32 -5.32 -4.61 4.46
C ILE A 32 -5.63 -4.30 5.93
N ALA A 33 -6.57 -5.04 6.50
CA ALA A 33 -6.93 -4.95 7.91
C ALA A 33 -6.22 -6.05 8.72
N GLY A 34 -6.06 -5.82 10.01
CA GLY A 34 -5.55 -6.80 10.95
C GLY A 34 -5.72 -6.30 12.38
N GLU A 35 -4.98 -6.90 13.30
CA GLU A 35 -4.95 -6.48 14.70
C GLU A 35 -3.96 -5.35 14.91
N VAL A 36 -4.21 -4.49 15.91
CA VAL A 36 -3.21 -3.52 16.39
C VAL A 36 -1.95 -4.28 16.82
N ASP A 37 -0.79 -3.73 16.48
CA ASP A 37 0.53 -4.35 16.65
C ASP A 37 0.78 -5.62 15.81
N GLY A 38 -0.21 -6.09 15.05
CA GLY A 38 -0.04 -7.15 14.07
C GLY A 38 0.85 -6.70 12.90
N THR A 39 1.71 -7.60 12.43
CA THR A 39 2.52 -7.38 11.23
C THR A 39 1.85 -7.98 10.02
N VAL A 40 1.64 -7.17 8.98
CA VAL A 40 1.09 -7.62 7.70
C VAL A 40 2.14 -7.54 6.60
N ASN A 41 2.09 -8.49 5.67
CA ASN A 41 2.84 -8.42 4.42
C ASN A 41 2.09 -7.51 3.44
N ILE A 42 2.83 -6.62 2.79
CA ILE A 42 2.31 -5.74 1.75
C ILE A 42 3.00 -6.07 0.44
N ASP A 43 2.26 -6.10 -0.65
CA ASP A 43 2.80 -6.48 -1.96
C ASP A 43 2.98 -5.24 -2.83
N LYS A 44 4.17 -5.08 -3.40
CA LYS A 44 4.52 -4.03 -4.35
C LYS A 44 3.90 -4.23 -5.73
N GLN A 45 3.39 -5.42 -6.05
CA GLN A 45 2.81 -5.73 -7.35
C GLN A 45 3.81 -5.56 -8.51
N LEU A 46 5.12 -5.81 -8.25
CA LEU A 46 6.20 -5.55 -9.22
C LEU A 46 5.97 -6.24 -10.57
N ASN A 47 5.62 -7.53 -10.56
CA ASN A 47 5.40 -8.29 -11.79
C ASN A 47 4.15 -7.82 -12.55
N ASN A 48 3.09 -7.49 -11.82
CA ASN A 48 1.85 -7.01 -12.41
C ASN A 48 2.06 -5.65 -13.10
N LEU A 49 2.70 -4.71 -12.41
CA LEU A 49 2.97 -3.37 -12.95
C LEU A 49 4.00 -3.39 -14.08
N LYS A 50 5.00 -4.29 -14.01
CA LYS A 50 5.91 -4.53 -15.14
C LYS A 50 5.16 -4.95 -16.40
N ASN A 51 4.18 -5.86 -16.28
CA ASN A 51 3.37 -6.31 -17.41
C ASN A 51 2.47 -5.19 -17.98
N LEU A 52 2.20 -4.15 -17.19
CA LEU A 52 1.48 -2.95 -17.62
C LEU A 52 2.41 -1.86 -18.19
N GLY A 53 3.71 -2.12 -18.33
CA GLY A 53 4.66 -1.14 -18.85
C GLY A 53 5.22 -0.16 -17.82
N TYR A 54 5.19 -0.49 -16.53
CA TYR A 54 5.70 0.35 -15.46
C TYR A 54 6.94 -0.25 -14.78
N SER A 55 7.91 0.59 -14.44
CA SER A 55 9.09 0.21 -13.65
C SER A 55 9.06 0.85 -12.26
N TYR A 56 9.38 0.07 -11.22
CA TYR A 56 9.42 0.55 -9.85
C TYR A 56 10.52 1.59 -9.65
N VAL A 57 10.21 2.70 -8.97
CA VAL A 57 11.17 3.78 -8.70
C VAL A 57 11.42 4.02 -7.22
N GLY A 58 10.47 3.66 -6.34
CA GLY A 58 10.66 3.88 -4.91
C GLY A 58 9.40 3.68 -4.07
N THR A 59 9.59 3.75 -2.76
CA THR A 59 8.51 3.69 -1.76
C THR A 59 8.47 4.98 -0.98
N ASP A 60 7.27 5.48 -0.72
CA ASP A 60 6.98 6.58 0.18
C ASP A 60 6.15 6.05 1.35
N ALA A 61 6.76 6.01 2.51
CA ALA A 61 6.19 5.47 3.75
C ALA A 61 6.12 6.54 4.86
N LEU A 62 6.12 7.84 4.51
CA LEU A 62 6.07 8.92 5.51
C LEU A 62 4.81 8.85 6.40
N LYS A 63 3.71 8.32 5.86
CA LYS A 63 2.45 8.07 6.58
C LYS A 63 2.33 6.63 7.11
N ALA A 64 3.43 5.89 7.16
CA ALA A 64 3.52 4.52 7.65
C ALA A 64 4.90 4.29 8.29
N PRO A 65 5.23 4.96 9.41
CA PRO A 65 6.58 4.94 9.99
C PRO A 65 7.05 3.54 10.45
N ASN A 66 6.12 2.60 10.63
CA ASN A 66 6.40 1.21 10.99
C ASN A 66 6.55 0.28 9.77
N TYR A 67 6.68 0.86 8.57
CA TYR A 67 7.04 0.13 7.35
C TYR A 67 8.48 -0.32 7.45
N THR A 68 8.71 -1.60 7.15
CA THR A 68 10.06 -2.14 7.03
C THR A 68 10.16 -3.01 5.79
N GLU A 69 11.35 -3.11 5.25
CA GLU A 69 11.62 -4.04 4.16
C GLU A 69 12.95 -4.73 4.43
N THR A 70 12.88 -6.05 4.62
CA THR A 70 14.07 -6.88 4.85
C THR A 70 14.13 -7.91 3.72
N SER A 71 15.27 -7.96 3.04
CA SER A 71 15.52 -8.91 1.94
C SER A 71 14.42 -8.91 0.86
N GLY A 72 13.89 -7.73 0.52
CA GLY A 72 12.85 -7.59 -0.51
C GLY A 72 11.44 -7.98 -0.08
N THR A 73 11.22 -8.28 1.21
CA THR A 73 9.90 -8.57 1.78
C THR A 73 9.42 -7.37 2.59
N PRO A 74 8.53 -6.53 2.03
CA PRO A 74 8.02 -5.38 2.75
C PRO A 74 6.87 -5.76 3.68
N THR A 75 6.96 -5.27 4.91
CA THR A 75 5.99 -5.51 5.98
C THR A 75 5.59 -4.21 6.64
N LEU A 76 4.45 -4.21 7.31
CA LEU A 76 3.96 -3.08 8.07
C LEU A 76 3.36 -3.55 9.39
N LYS A 77 3.86 -3.01 10.50
CA LYS A 77 3.26 -3.21 11.81
C LYS A 77 2.12 -2.21 12.01
N LEU A 78 0.91 -2.72 12.16
CA LEU A 78 -0.33 -1.96 12.25
C LEU A 78 -0.46 -1.20 13.58
N THR A 79 -1.14 -0.06 13.53
CA THR A 79 -1.43 0.77 14.71
C THR A 79 -2.94 1.03 14.83
N ASN A 80 -3.38 1.64 15.93
CA ASN A 80 -4.76 2.11 16.03
C ASN A 80 -5.15 3.06 14.89
N SER A 81 -4.21 3.85 14.37
CA SER A 81 -4.42 4.76 13.25
C SER A 81 -4.19 4.06 11.92
N SER A 82 -4.99 4.42 10.92
CA SER A 82 -4.73 4.01 9.53
C SER A 82 -3.37 4.52 9.05
N GLN A 83 -2.63 3.67 8.34
CA GLN A 83 -1.32 3.98 7.77
C GLN A 83 -1.37 3.89 6.24
N THR A 84 -0.53 4.64 5.55
CA THR A 84 -0.47 4.62 4.08
C THR A 84 0.94 4.43 3.56
N VAL A 85 1.10 3.45 2.67
CA VAL A 85 2.33 3.20 1.91
C VAL A 85 2.04 3.44 0.44
N ILE A 86 2.90 4.21 -0.22
CA ILE A 86 2.79 4.53 -1.64
C ILE A 86 3.98 3.93 -2.37
N TYR A 87 3.73 2.99 -3.26
CA TYR A 87 4.72 2.48 -4.20
C TYR A 87 4.66 3.30 -5.48
N LYS A 88 5.78 3.91 -5.85
CA LYS A 88 5.92 4.79 -7.01
C LYS A 88 6.52 4.01 -8.18
N PHE A 89 5.94 4.19 -9.35
CA PHE A 89 6.38 3.57 -10.60
C PHE A 89 6.47 4.60 -11.71
N LYS A 90 7.35 4.39 -12.68
CA LYS A 90 7.48 5.24 -13.86
C LYS A 90 7.04 4.44 -15.08
N ASP A 91 6.18 5.04 -15.90
CA ASP A 91 5.84 4.52 -17.23
C ASP A 91 7.13 4.43 -18.07
N VAL A 92 7.36 3.27 -18.68
CA VAL A 92 8.54 3.02 -19.53
C VAL A 92 8.21 2.96 -21.02
N GLN A 93 6.97 3.28 -21.39
CA GLN A 93 6.55 3.45 -22.79
C GLN A 93 6.86 4.85 -23.32
#